data_AF-A0A260X6H4-F1
#
_entry.id   AF-A0A260X6H4-F1
#
_cell.length_a   1.000
_cell.length_b   1.000
_cell.length_c   1.000
_cell.angle_alpha   90.00
_cell.angle_beta   90.00
_cell.angle_gamma   90.00
#
_symmetry.space_group_name_H-M   'P 1'
#
loop_
_entity.id
_entity.type
_entity.pdbx_description
1 polymer ?
#
loop_
_entity_poly.entity_id
_entity_poly.type
_entity_poly.pdbx_seq_one_letter_code
_entity_poly.pdbx_strand_id
1 'polypeptide(L)'
;MEQYGGLSSTWAELALAACLRRLSTSSLSEAWGVGVADAWTDGPDAFCVVYRYMTVAKTLGIRMTKSGPHPAAETEDAERFGREVADFDIGEPLGTVANNLRPDRNGIDWWGYLDAKTPVKPT
;
A
#
# COMPACT_ATOMS: atom_id res chain seq x y z
N MET A 1 4.92 -7.09 39.65
CA MET A 1 4.32 -7.80 38.49
C MET A 1 4.12 -6.77 37.40
N GLU A 2 5.09 -6.67 36.51
CA GLU A 2 4.99 -5.81 35.33
C GLU A 2 4.03 -6.46 34.32
N GLN A 3 2.99 -5.73 33.95
CA GLN A 3 2.08 -6.13 32.89
C GLN A 3 2.79 -5.92 31.55
N TYR A 4 3.33 -6.99 30.97
CA TYR A 4 3.67 -7.02 29.55
C TYR A 4 2.38 -7.15 28.73
N GLY A 5 1.65 -6.04 28.59
CA GLY A 5 0.67 -5.89 27.51
C GLY A 5 1.42 -5.81 26.19
N GLY A 6 1.76 -6.98 25.62
CA GLY A 6 2.41 -7.06 24.32
C GLY A 6 1.55 -6.34 23.28
N LEU A 7 2.10 -5.30 22.66
CA LEU A 7 1.47 -4.58 21.57
C LEU A 7 1.21 -5.56 20.41
N SER A 8 -0.01 -6.08 20.32
CA SER A 8 -0.44 -6.80 19.13
C SER A 8 -0.41 -5.82 17.96
N SER A 9 0.37 -6.13 16.93
CA SER A 9 0.40 -5.31 15.72
C SER A 9 -1.00 -5.17 15.13
N THR A 10 -1.30 -3.98 14.62
CA THR A 10 -2.55 -3.70 13.90
C THR A 10 -2.56 -4.44 12.56
N TRP A 11 -3.75 -4.57 11.96
CA TRP A 11 -3.89 -5.14 10.62
C TRP A 11 -3.04 -4.37 9.60
N ALA A 12 -3.09 -3.04 9.64
CA ALA A 12 -2.35 -2.17 8.74
C ALA A 12 -0.83 -2.36 8.85
N GLU A 13 -0.30 -2.51 10.07
CA GLU A 13 1.12 -2.74 10.30
C GLU A 13 1.59 -4.06 9.70
N LEU A 14 0.81 -5.14 9.92
CA LEU A 14 1.12 -6.47 9.38
C LEU A 14 1.07 -6.48 7.85
N ALA A 15 0.03 -5.89 7.26
CA ALA A 15 -0.14 -5.81 5.81
C ALA A 15 0.97 -4.96 5.17
N LEU A 16 1.26 -3.78 5.73
CA LEU A 16 2.30 -2.90 5.21
C LEU A 16 3.69 -3.56 5.28
N ALA A 17 4.02 -4.18 6.42
CA ALA A 17 5.29 -4.88 6.58
C ALA A 17 5.44 -6.03 5.57
N ALA A 18 4.39 -6.81 5.35
CA ALA A 18 4.40 -7.89 4.36
C ALA A 18 4.53 -7.35 2.92
N CYS A 19 3.85 -6.25 2.60
CA CYS A 19 3.93 -5.59 1.29
C CYS A 19 5.35 -5.11 1.00
N LEU A 20 5.97 -4.36 1.92
CA LEU A 20 7.33 -3.85 1.75
C LEU A 20 8.38 -4.98 1.65
N ARG A 21 8.27 -6.02 2.49
CA ARG A 21 9.12 -7.21 2.40
C ARG A 21 8.98 -7.89 1.04
N ARG A 22 7.75 -7.99 0.52
CA ARG A 22 7.51 -8.59 -0.79
C ARG A 22 8.08 -7.76 -1.92
N LEU A 23 7.86 -6.44 -1.94
CA LEU A 23 8.47 -5.54 -2.94
C LEU A 23 10.00 -5.62 -2.95
N SER A 24 10.63 -5.83 -1.79
CA SER A 24 12.10 -5.97 -1.71
C SER A 24 12.66 -7.30 -2.24
N THR A 25 11.82 -8.33 -2.38
CA THR A 25 12.26 -9.70 -2.71
C THR A 25 11.59 -10.30 -3.95
N SER A 26 10.48 -9.73 -4.41
CA SER A 26 9.71 -10.24 -5.54
C SER A 26 10.39 -9.90 -6.85
N SER A 27 10.52 -10.91 -7.72
CA SER A 27 10.89 -10.76 -9.12
C SER A 27 9.71 -11.03 -10.05
N LEU A 28 8.49 -11.15 -9.50
CA LEU A 28 7.27 -11.26 -10.29
C LEU A 28 6.93 -9.89 -10.88
N SER A 29 6.28 -9.89 -12.05
CA SER A 29 5.82 -8.70 -12.78
C SER A 29 6.90 -7.63 -12.98
N GLU A 30 6.53 -6.35 -13.00
CA GLU A 30 7.47 -5.21 -13.06
C GLU A 30 7.96 -4.81 -11.66
N ALA A 31 7.67 -5.60 -10.61
CA ALA A 31 8.02 -5.28 -9.22
C ALA A 31 9.53 -5.05 -9.01
N TRP A 32 10.39 -5.68 -9.82
CA TRP A 32 11.85 -5.45 -9.82
C TRP A 32 12.24 -4.00 -10.19
N GLY A 33 11.37 -3.29 -10.89
CA GLY A 33 11.53 -1.90 -11.31
C GLY A 33 10.82 -0.89 -10.39
N VAL A 34 10.28 -1.33 -9.26
CA VAL A 34 9.57 -0.46 -8.31
C VAL A 34 10.53 0.07 -7.24
N GLY A 35 10.66 1.39 -7.18
CA GLY A 35 11.31 2.08 -6.08
C GLY A 35 10.28 2.62 -5.08
N VAL A 36 10.31 2.16 -3.83
CA VAL A 36 9.50 2.73 -2.74
C VAL A 36 10.15 4.01 -2.23
N ALA A 37 9.40 5.11 -2.25
CA ALA A 37 9.86 6.42 -1.77
C ALA A 37 9.45 6.69 -0.32
N ASP A 38 8.25 6.25 0.08
CA ASP A 38 7.75 6.39 1.46
C ASP A 38 6.62 5.37 1.71
N ALA A 39 6.37 5.05 2.98
CA ALA A 39 5.24 4.21 3.37
C ALA A 39 4.86 4.43 4.84
N TRP A 40 3.56 4.35 5.13
CA TRP A 40 3.04 4.53 6.49
C TRP A 40 1.68 3.86 6.66
N THR A 41 1.27 3.64 7.91
CA THR A 41 -0.10 3.25 8.25
C THR A 41 -0.98 4.50 8.37
N ASP A 42 -2.19 4.43 7.83
CA ASP A 42 -3.22 5.46 7.93
C ASP A 42 -4.36 4.96 8.85
N GLY A 43 -4.06 4.91 10.15
CA GLY A 43 -4.91 4.23 11.13
C GLY A 43 -4.68 2.71 11.20
N PRO A 44 -5.46 1.96 12.00
CA PRO A 44 -5.22 0.54 12.27
C PRO A 44 -5.62 -0.41 11.12
N ASP A 45 -6.42 0.08 10.17
CA ASP A 45 -7.04 -0.73 9.11
C ASP A 45 -6.62 -0.29 7.70
N ALA A 46 -5.76 0.72 7.55
CA ALA A 46 -5.29 1.17 6.24
C ALA A 46 -3.80 1.49 6.21
N PHE A 47 -3.18 1.35 5.05
CA PHE A 47 -1.79 1.72 4.83
C PHE A 47 -1.60 2.38 3.47
N CYS A 48 -0.51 3.15 3.36
CA CYS A 48 -0.12 3.87 2.17
C CYS A 48 1.28 3.48 1.73
N VAL A 49 1.49 3.37 0.42
CA VAL A 49 2.81 3.20 -0.19
C VAL A 49 2.97 4.22 -1.31
N VAL A 50 4.05 5.00 -1.26
CA VAL A 50 4.46 5.93 -2.31
C VAL A 50 5.62 5.31 -3.07
N TYR A 51 5.49 5.20 -4.39
CA TYR A 51 6.39 4.41 -5.21
C TYR A 51 6.55 4.99 -6.61
N ARG A 52 7.55 4.49 -7.33
CA ARG A 52 7.87 4.86 -8.72
C ARG A 52 8.20 3.61 -9.52
N TYR A 53 7.71 3.54 -10.75
CA TYR A 53 8.23 2.58 -11.74
C TYR A 53 9.38 3.22 -12.50
N MET A 54 10.41 2.45 -12.83
CA MET A 54 11.47 2.93 -13.73
C MET A 54 10.92 3.36 -15.11
N THR A 55 9.80 2.79 -15.54
CA THR A 55 9.17 3.03 -16.86
C THR A 55 8.16 4.19 -16.86
N VAL A 56 7.75 4.69 -15.69
CA VAL A 56 6.75 5.75 -15.55
C VAL A 56 7.36 6.94 -14.79
N ALA A 57 7.46 8.09 -15.46
CA ALA A 57 8.03 9.32 -14.88
C ALA A 57 7.12 10.03 -13.85
N LYS A 58 6.30 9.28 -13.11
CA LYS A 58 5.36 9.80 -12.11
C LYS A 58 5.64 9.17 -10.74
N THR A 59 5.40 9.95 -9.69
CA THR A 59 5.35 9.41 -8.32
C THR A 59 3.91 9.00 -8.04
N LEU A 60 3.70 7.74 -7.70
CA LEU A 60 2.39 7.15 -7.45
C LEU A 60 2.22 6.93 -5.96
N GLY A 61 0.98 7.04 -5.49
CA GLY A 61 0.60 6.65 -4.14
C GLY A 61 -0.57 5.68 -4.20
N ILE A 62 -0.50 4.57 -3.46
CA ILE A 62 -1.64 3.69 -3.25
C ILE A 62 -2.03 3.72 -1.78
N ARG A 63 -3.33 3.80 -1.51
CA ARG A 63 -3.89 3.55 -0.17
C ARG A 63 -4.75 2.31 -0.20
N MET A 64 -4.46 1.36 0.68
CA MET A 64 -5.24 0.14 0.86
C MET A 64 -5.92 0.13 2.22
N THR A 65 -7.09 -0.47 2.31
CA THR A 65 -7.89 -0.55 3.54
C THR A 65 -8.52 -1.93 3.68
N LYS A 66 -8.62 -2.41 4.92
CA LYS A 66 -9.27 -3.67 5.28
C LYS A 66 -10.73 -3.74 4.86
N SER A 67 -11.44 -2.61 4.93
CA SER A 67 -12.87 -2.49 4.62
C SER A 67 -13.15 -2.07 3.18
N GLY A 68 -12.21 -2.35 2.27
CA GLY A 68 -12.38 -2.07 0.83
C GLY A 68 -13.42 -2.99 0.17
N PRO A 69 -13.64 -2.87 -1.15
CA PRO A 69 -14.49 -3.76 -1.93
C PRO A 69 -13.93 -5.18 -2.08
N HIS A 70 -12.71 -5.45 -1.60
CA HIS A 70 -12.21 -6.82 -1.51
C HIS A 70 -13.14 -7.65 -0.62
N PRO A 71 -13.44 -8.90 -1.00
CA PRO A 71 -14.12 -9.84 -0.11
C PRO A 71 -13.43 -9.86 1.26
N ALA A 72 -14.19 -9.83 2.34
CA ALA A 72 -13.64 -9.84 3.70
C ALA A 72 -12.69 -11.02 3.96
N ALA A 73 -12.90 -12.15 3.27
CA ALA A 73 -12.02 -13.32 3.33
C ALA A 73 -10.61 -13.07 2.74
N GLU A 74 -10.46 -12.13 1.79
CA GLU A 74 -9.18 -11.73 1.23
C GLU A 74 -8.44 -10.75 2.14
N THR A 75 -9.17 -10.01 2.99
CA THR A 75 -8.59 -9.03 3.92
C THR A 75 -8.45 -9.55 5.36
N GLU A 76 -8.86 -10.79 5.64
CA GLU A 76 -8.74 -11.38 6.98
C GLU A 76 -7.28 -11.65 7.36
N ASP A 77 -6.49 -12.20 6.42
CA ASP A 77 -5.04 -12.39 6.57
C ASP A 77 -4.29 -11.16 6.04
N ALA A 78 -3.93 -10.26 6.97
CA ALA A 78 -3.21 -9.03 6.68
C ALA A 78 -1.91 -9.26 5.90
N GLU A 79 -1.12 -10.29 6.27
CA GLU A 79 0.18 -10.51 5.65
C GLU A 79 0.02 -11.06 4.24
N ARG A 80 -0.95 -11.94 4.00
CA ARG A 80 -1.29 -12.39 2.65
C ARG A 80 -1.76 -11.24 1.80
N PHE A 81 -2.69 -10.43 2.30
CA PHE A 81 -3.19 -9.25 1.60
C PHE A 81 -2.04 -8.32 1.20
N GLY A 82 -1.12 -8.01 2.12
CA GLY A 82 0.05 -7.18 1.84
C GLY A 82 0.94 -7.74 0.71
N ARG A 83 1.15 -9.06 0.65
CA ARG A 83 1.90 -9.70 -0.44
C ARG A 83 1.17 -9.59 -1.78
N GLU A 84 -0.14 -9.77 -1.78
CA GLU A 84 -0.97 -9.65 -3.00
C GLU A 84 -0.96 -8.20 -3.53
N VAL A 85 -1.07 -7.19 -2.64
CA VAL A 85 -0.91 -5.78 -3.02
C VAL A 85 0.46 -5.50 -3.66
N ALA A 86 1.53 -6.07 -3.09
CA ALA A 86 2.86 -5.90 -3.65
C ALA A 86 2.98 -6.49 -5.06
N ASP A 87 2.45 -7.70 -5.29
CA ASP A 87 2.61 -8.40 -6.58
C ASP A 87 1.64 -7.90 -7.65
N PHE A 88 0.38 -7.64 -7.30
CA PHE A 88 -0.72 -7.43 -8.27
C PHE A 88 -1.24 -5.99 -8.37
N ASP A 89 -1.04 -5.16 -7.34
CA ASP A 89 -1.40 -3.75 -7.39
C ASP A 89 -0.19 -2.87 -7.72
N ILE A 90 0.90 -3.05 -6.96
CA ILE A 90 2.13 -2.25 -7.11
C ILE A 90 3.08 -2.88 -8.13
N GLY A 91 3.14 -4.20 -8.24
CA GLY A 91 4.06 -4.87 -9.16
C GLY A 91 3.61 -4.82 -10.62
N GLU A 92 2.32 -4.62 -10.87
CA GLU A 92 1.73 -4.62 -12.21
C GLU A 92 1.63 -3.20 -12.79
N PRO A 93 1.71 -3.02 -14.12
CA PRO A 93 1.42 -1.74 -14.75
C PRO A 93 0.01 -1.24 -14.39
N LEU A 94 -0.15 0.08 -14.21
CA LEU A 94 -1.42 0.71 -13.78
C LEU A 94 -2.65 0.37 -14.65
N GLY A 95 -2.48 0.00 -15.92
CA GLY A 95 -3.58 -0.32 -16.81
C GLY A 95 -4.67 0.77 -16.83
N THR A 96 -5.91 0.39 -16.53
CA THR A 96 -7.06 1.31 -16.52
C THR A 96 -7.07 2.26 -15.31
N VAL A 97 -6.33 1.96 -14.23
CA VAL A 97 -6.20 2.82 -13.05
C VAL A 97 -5.58 4.17 -13.43
N ALA A 98 -4.71 4.20 -14.45
CA ALA A 98 -4.06 5.42 -14.93
C ALA A 98 -5.05 6.54 -15.30
N ASN A 99 -6.29 6.21 -15.65
CA ASN A 99 -7.35 7.17 -16.00
C ASN A 99 -8.06 7.79 -14.78
N ASN A 100 -7.87 7.23 -13.59
CA ASN A 100 -8.59 7.61 -12.36
C ASN A 100 -7.65 8.07 -11.24
N LEU A 101 -6.41 8.41 -11.57
CA LEU A 101 -5.43 8.92 -10.62
C LEU A 101 -5.89 10.27 -10.04
N ARG A 102 -5.72 10.45 -8.74
CA ARG A 102 -6.07 11.68 -8.04
C ARG A 102 -4.80 12.40 -7.55
N PRO A 103 -4.37 13.48 -8.22
CA PRO A 103 -3.17 14.21 -7.81
C PRO A 103 -3.36 14.89 -6.46
N ASP A 104 -2.33 14.86 -5.62
CA ASP A 104 -2.23 15.70 -4.43
C ASP A 104 -1.37 16.95 -4.66
N ARG A 105 -1.29 17.82 -3.65
CA ARG A 105 -0.51 19.07 -3.70
C ARG A 105 1.00 18.86 -3.79
N ASN A 106 1.49 17.67 -3.49
CA ASN A 106 2.91 17.32 -3.50
C ASN A 106 3.32 16.64 -4.83
N GLY A 107 2.40 16.50 -5.79
CA GLY A 107 2.65 15.87 -7.08
C GLY A 107 2.63 14.34 -7.02
N ILE A 108 2.01 13.75 -6.00
CA ILE A 108 1.75 12.30 -5.93
C ILE A 108 0.39 12.03 -6.58
N ASP A 109 0.39 11.14 -7.57
CA ASP A 109 -0.83 10.66 -8.22
C ASP A 109 -1.38 9.45 -7.44
N TRP A 110 -2.46 9.67 -6.69
CA TRP A 110 -3.03 8.67 -5.77
C TRP A 110 -4.07 7.76 -6.41
N TRP A 111 -4.11 6.50 -5.98
CA TRP A 111 -5.15 5.52 -6.30
C TRP A 111 -5.40 4.53 -5.14
N GLY A 112 -6.24 3.52 -5.38
CA GLY A 112 -6.73 2.60 -4.37
C GLY A 112 -7.97 3.13 -3.66
N TYR A 113 -8.05 2.93 -2.35
CA TYR A 113 -9.22 3.27 -1.55
C TYR A 113 -9.04 4.61 -0.84
N LEU A 114 -9.43 5.64 -1.57
CA LEU A 114 -9.29 7.02 -1.15
C LEU A 114 -10.59 7.59 -0.60
N ASP A 115 -10.52 8.20 0.58
CA ASP A 115 -11.57 9.09 1.06
C ASP A 115 -11.60 10.39 0.22
N ALA A 116 -12.50 11.33 0.52
CA ALA A 116 -12.61 12.60 -0.23
C ALA A 116 -11.30 13.42 -0.29
N LYS A 117 -10.38 13.21 0.66
CA LYS A 117 -9.04 13.83 0.72
C LYS A 117 -7.96 12.79 0.47
N THR A 118 -6.84 13.20 -0.13
CA THR A 118 -5.68 12.31 -0.30
C THR A 118 -5.00 12.06 1.05
N PRO A 119 -4.34 10.89 1.21
CA PRO A 119 -3.72 10.51 2.49
C PRO A 119 -2.58 11.47 2.83
N VAL A 120 -2.42 11.77 4.12
CA VAL A 120 -1.33 12.61 4.62
C VAL A 120 -0.53 11.78 5.59
N LYS A 121 0.79 11.77 5.43
CA LYS A 121 1.69 11.09 6.37
C LYS A 121 1.51 11.69 7.78
N PRO A 122 1.33 10.87 8.83
CA PRO A 122 1.37 11.33 10.20
C PRO A 122 2.72 12.01 10.50
N THR A 123 2.67 13.20 11.11
CA THR A 123 3.86 13.94 11.57
C THR A 123 4.35 13.45 12.92
#